data_AF-A0A428RSG1-F1
#
_entry.id   AF-A0A428RSG1-F1
#
_cell.length_a   1.000
_cell.length_b   1.000
_cell.length_c   1.000
_cell.angle_alpha   90.00
_cell.angle_beta   90.00
_cell.angle_gamma   90.00
#
_symmetry.space_group_name_H-M   'P 1'
#
loop_
_entity.id
_entity.type
_entity.pdbx_description
1 polymer ?
#
loop_
_entity_poly.entity_id
_entity_poly.type
_entity_poly.pdbx_seq_one_letter_code
_entity_poly.pdbx_strand_id
1 'polypeptide(L)'
;MRWKITSGGSVRDNREGEGEGGGDGDVGEDEEVVERACEVVRQWTGAHGEGKVIVYGGTIRRVQMVSDRLGCVGYWRGVGNLAEKARRLLEWMSSNGGEGGWITATDESVLGIDDGNVGLVVHVGMPQTLETFARESGQGGRGGQKSESVVVIRRAWLEQQVEKRWEQQRQGKEDEREWEWEWDAVEFVEGKCCRRQVLDQNMGGNIDRVGCVDEEEMCDVCEARQMEREIADRRDEMGIVDIDEGSGADTEAAQGYQRGRRDYHKLADSDWRE
;
A
#
# COMPACT_ATOMS: atom_id res chain seq x y z
N MET A 1 11.39 -0.31 -9.11
CA MET A 1 10.01 -0.36 -8.61
C MET A 1 9.54 1.04 -8.22
N ARG A 2 8.32 1.41 -8.62
CA ARG A 2 7.57 2.61 -8.20
C ARG A 2 6.52 2.21 -7.16
N TRP A 3 6.36 2.96 -6.07
CA TRP A 3 5.31 2.73 -5.07
C TRP A 3 4.25 3.83 -5.11
N LYS A 4 2.97 3.44 -5.04
CA LYS A 4 1.81 4.34 -4.98
C LYS A 4 0.77 3.90 -3.95
N ILE A 5 0.06 4.85 -3.35
CA ILE A 5 -1.13 4.59 -2.53
C ILE A 5 -2.35 5.23 -3.19
N THR A 6 -3.44 4.48 -3.38
CA THR A 6 -4.71 5.01 -3.91
C THR A 6 -5.87 4.70 -2.98
N SER A 7 -6.87 5.57 -2.95
CA SER A 7 -8.12 5.34 -2.22
C SER A 7 -9.20 4.72 -3.10
N GLY A 8 -10.10 3.95 -2.48
CA GLY A 8 -11.43 3.66 -3.03
C GLY A 8 -12.23 4.96 -3.17
N GLY A 9 -13.10 5.03 -4.18
CA GLY A 9 -14.04 6.13 -4.34
C GLY A 9 -15.35 5.81 -3.62
N SER A 10 -15.87 6.78 -2.87
CA SER A 10 -17.21 6.67 -2.29
C SER A 10 -18.26 6.60 -3.40
N VAL A 11 -18.83 5.40 -3.61
CA VAL A 11 -20.07 5.25 -4.36
C VAL A 11 -21.19 5.82 -3.49
N ARG A 12 -21.82 6.90 -3.94
CA ARG A 12 -23.06 7.40 -3.36
C ARG A 12 -24.19 6.43 -3.73
N ASP A 13 -24.42 5.41 -2.91
CA ASP A 13 -25.61 4.59 -3.04
C ASP A 13 -26.80 5.33 -2.40
N ASN A 14 -27.85 5.54 -3.21
CA ASN A 14 -29.04 6.29 -2.84
C ASN A 14 -30.18 5.27 -2.72
N ARG A 15 -30.20 4.53 -1.61
CA ARG A 15 -31.32 3.63 -1.28
C ARG A 15 -31.70 3.76 0.19
N GLU A 16 -32.86 4.38 0.40
CA GLU A 16 -33.61 4.33 1.65
C GLU A 16 -34.13 2.89 1.86
N GLY A 17 -33.96 2.36 3.08
CA GLY A 17 -34.51 1.06 3.47
C GLY A 17 -34.04 0.64 4.86
N GLU A 18 -34.99 0.55 5.78
CA GLU A 18 -34.85 0.39 7.22
C GLU A 18 -34.38 -1.02 7.67
N GLY A 19 -33.58 -1.06 8.75
CA GLY A 19 -33.80 -2.04 9.83
C GLY A 19 -32.84 -3.22 10.01
N GLU A 20 -32.22 -3.21 11.20
CA GLU A 20 -31.74 -4.34 12.03
C GLU A 20 -30.26 -4.75 11.94
N GLY A 21 -29.63 -4.75 13.13
CA GLY A 21 -28.19 -4.72 13.30
C GLY A 21 -27.50 -6.07 13.44
N GLY A 22 -26.26 -6.10 12.96
CA GLY A 22 -25.24 -7.07 13.33
C GLY A 22 -24.27 -7.38 12.19
N GLY A 23 -23.10 -6.73 12.18
CA GLY A 23 -21.92 -7.22 11.43
C GLY A 23 -21.71 -6.73 9.98
N ASP A 24 -22.48 -5.77 9.49
CA ASP A 24 -22.42 -5.32 8.08
C ASP A 24 -21.36 -4.26 7.76
N GLY A 25 -20.74 -3.64 8.78
CA GLY A 25 -19.78 -2.54 8.58
C GLY A 25 -18.54 -2.96 7.78
N ASP A 26 -18.03 -4.15 8.02
CA ASP A 26 -16.80 -4.67 7.41
C ASP A 26 -17.02 -5.16 5.95
N VAL A 27 -18.25 -5.56 5.59
CA VAL A 27 -18.57 -6.05 4.24
C VAL A 27 -18.62 -4.91 3.22
N GLY A 28 -19.28 -3.80 3.58
CA GLY A 28 -19.35 -2.63 2.70
C GLY A 28 -18.01 -1.94 2.48
N GLU A 29 -17.13 -1.98 3.49
CA GLU A 29 -15.78 -1.41 3.40
C GLU A 29 -14.87 -2.22 2.46
N ASP A 30 -14.97 -3.54 2.48
CA ASP A 30 -14.23 -4.41 1.57
C ASP A 30 -14.65 -4.23 0.12
N GLU A 31 -15.95 -4.02 -0.13
CA GLU A 31 -16.50 -3.85 -1.48
C GLU A 31 -15.84 -2.68 -2.24
N GLU A 32 -15.60 -1.56 -1.55
CA GLU A 32 -15.02 -0.33 -2.11
C GLU A 32 -13.52 -0.52 -2.44
N VAL A 33 -12.74 -1.10 -1.52
CA VAL A 33 -11.31 -1.34 -1.75
C VAL A 33 -11.09 -2.44 -2.80
N VAL A 34 -11.95 -3.46 -2.82
CA VAL A 34 -11.91 -4.52 -3.83
C VAL A 34 -12.23 -3.96 -5.22
N GLU A 35 -13.26 -3.11 -5.35
CA GLU A 35 -13.57 -2.51 -6.66
C GLU A 35 -12.41 -1.68 -7.16
N ARG A 36 -11.85 -0.84 -6.27
CA ARG A 36 -10.72 0.00 -6.63
C ARG A 36 -9.49 -0.82 -7.01
N ALA A 37 -9.22 -1.92 -6.30
CA ALA A 37 -8.13 -2.83 -6.67
C ALA A 37 -8.35 -3.45 -8.06
N CYS A 38 -9.58 -3.89 -8.35
CA CYS A 38 -9.91 -4.45 -9.67
C CYS A 38 -9.74 -3.40 -10.79
N GLU A 39 -10.14 -2.15 -10.55
CA GLU A 39 -9.90 -1.04 -11.49
C GLU A 39 -8.41 -0.81 -11.74
N VAL A 40 -7.59 -0.77 -10.69
CA VAL A 40 -6.13 -0.59 -10.80
C VAL A 40 -5.53 -1.69 -11.66
N VAL A 41 -5.90 -2.95 -11.42
CA VAL A 41 -5.40 -4.09 -12.21
C VAL A 41 -5.80 -3.95 -13.68
N ARG A 42 -7.09 -3.72 -13.96
CA ARG A 42 -7.59 -3.59 -15.35
C ARG A 42 -6.94 -2.41 -16.09
N GLN A 43 -6.83 -1.25 -15.44
CA GLN A 43 -6.21 -0.06 -16.03
C GLN A 43 -4.73 -0.29 -16.33
N TRP A 44 -3.99 -0.86 -15.37
CA TRP A 44 -2.58 -1.12 -15.54
C TRP A 44 -2.33 -2.15 -16.64
N THR A 45 -3.09 -3.25 -16.66
CA THR A 45 -2.98 -4.28 -17.71
C THR A 45 -3.34 -3.74 -19.09
N GLY A 46 -4.37 -2.90 -19.19
CA GLY A 46 -4.73 -2.24 -20.46
C GLY A 46 -3.62 -1.32 -21.01
N ALA A 47 -2.81 -0.74 -20.13
CA ALA A 47 -1.69 0.12 -20.52
C ALA A 47 -0.38 -0.63 -20.82
N HIS A 48 -0.18 -1.83 -20.26
CA HIS A 48 1.11 -2.54 -20.30
C HIS A 48 1.09 -3.88 -21.06
N GLY A 49 -0.09 -4.43 -21.38
CA GLY A 49 -0.29 -5.55 -22.30
C GLY A 49 0.20 -6.93 -21.83
N GLU A 50 1.49 -7.08 -21.49
CA GLU A 50 2.17 -8.39 -21.34
C GLU A 50 2.72 -8.65 -19.93
N GLY A 51 2.57 -7.72 -18.99
CA GLY A 51 3.04 -7.91 -17.61
C GLY A 51 2.07 -8.70 -16.73
N LYS A 52 2.62 -9.50 -15.80
CA LYS A 52 1.85 -10.24 -14.79
C LYS A 52 1.55 -9.38 -13.56
N VAL A 53 0.46 -9.72 -12.88
CA VAL A 53 -0.05 -8.99 -11.73
C VAL A 53 -0.28 -9.94 -10.55
N ILE A 54 0.18 -9.52 -9.38
CA ILE A 54 -0.12 -10.19 -8.10
C ILE A 54 -0.96 -9.24 -7.25
N VAL A 55 -2.06 -9.74 -6.69
CA VAL A 55 -2.92 -8.98 -5.78
C VAL A 55 -2.96 -9.65 -4.40
N TYR A 56 -2.41 -9.00 -3.39
CA TYR A 56 -2.44 -9.40 -2.00
C TYR A 56 -3.70 -8.89 -1.31
N GLY A 57 -4.53 -9.80 -0.80
CA GLY A 57 -5.80 -9.44 -0.15
C GLY A 57 -5.72 -9.27 1.36
N GLY A 58 -4.66 -9.72 2.04
CA GLY A 58 -4.55 -9.73 3.52
C GLY A 58 -5.54 -10.67 4.24
N THR A 59 -6.71 -10.94 3.68
CA THR A 59 -7.70 -11.91 4.18
C THR A 59 -8.17 -12.83 3.06
N ILE A 60 -8.58 -14.06 3.41
CA ILE A 60 -9.15 -15.01 2.44
C ILE A 60 -10.37 -14.41 1.74
N ARG A 61 -11.20 -13.65 2.48
CA ARG A 61 -12.38 -12.99 1.93
C ARG A 61 -12.01 -12.03 0.79
N ARG A 62 -11.08 -11.09 1.02
CA ARG A 62 -10.65 -10.14 -0.02
C ARG A 62 -10.05 -10.86 -1.23
N VAL A 63 -9.25 -11.90 -1.00
CA VAL A 63 -8.67 -12.72 -2.09
C VAL A 63 -9.75 -13.36 -2.95
N GLN A 64 -10.79 -13.92 -2.34
CA GLN A 64 -11.94 -14.49 -3.06
C GLN A 64 -12.70 -13.42 -3.82
N MET A 65 -13.04 -12.30 -3.17
CA MET A 65 -13.77 -11.20 -3.82
C MET A 65 -13.04 -10.65 -5.04
N VAL A 66 -11.72 -10.41 -4.95
CA VAL A 66 -10.92 -9.95 -6.10
C VAL A 66 -10.82 -11.05 -7.17
N SER A 67 -10.60 -12.32 -6.78
CA SER A 67 -10.51 -13.45 -7.71
C SER A 67 -11.79 -13.59 -8.52
N ASP A 68 -12.95 -13.51 -7.86
CA ASP A 68 -14.26 -13.62 -8.50
C ASP A 68 -14.53 -12.45 -9.45
N ARG A 69 -14.17 -11.21 -9.06
CA ARG A 69 -14.40 -10.02 -9.90
C ARG A 69 -13.45 -9.90 -11.09
N LEU A 70 -12.21 -10.35 -10.94
CA LEU A 70 -11.24 -10.37 -12.02
C LEU A 70 -11.31 -11.64 -12.87
N GLY A 71 -12.01 -12.68 -12.40
CA GLY A 71 -12.02 -14.00 -13.05
C GLY A 71 -10.64 -14.65 -13.07
N CYS A 72 -9.80 -14.35 -12.08
CA CYS A 72 -8.40 -14.77 -12.05
C CYS A 72 -8.14 -15.88 -11.04
N VAL A 73 -6.93 -16.42 -11.04
CA VAL A 73 -6.52 -17.47 -10.10
C VAL A 73 -6.49 -16.92 -8.67
N GLY A 74 -7.20 -17.57 -7.74
CA GLY A 74 -7.13 -17.29 -6.31
C GLY A 74 -6.30 -18.32 -5.54
N TYR A 75 -5.42 -17.85 -4.65
CA TYR A 75 -4.48 -18.69 -3.91
C TYR A 75 -4.43 -18.38 -2.41
N TRP A 76 -4.73 -19.35 -1.55
CA TRP A 76 -4.64 -19.17 -0.09
C TRP A 76 -4.40 -20.49 0.64
N ARG A 77 -4.07 -20.44 1.93
CA ARG A 77 -3.72 -21.63 2.73
C ARG A 77 -4.76 -22.75 2.67
N GLY A 78 -6.04 -22.43 2.59
CA GLY A 78 -7.15 -23.39 2.54
C GLY A 78 -7.61 -23.79 1.14
N VAL A 79 -6.97 -23.30 0.07
CA VAL A 79 -7.47 -23.52 -1.29
C VAL A 79 -7.13 -24.92 -1.79
N GLY A 80 -8.14 -25.77 -1.99
CA GLY A 80 -7.97 -27.12 -2.53
C GLY A 80 -6.95 -28.00 -1.78
N ASN A 81 -6.48 -29.04 -2.44
CA ASN A 81 -5.37 -29.87 -1.97
C ASN A 81 -4.03 -29.39 -2.56
N LEU A 82 -2.93 -30.05 -2.19
CA LEU A 82 -1.59 -29.67 -2.66
C LEU A 82 -1.44 -29.71 -4.20
N ALA A 83 -2.05 -30.70 -4.86
CA ALA A 83 -2.00 -30.83 -6.32
C ALA A 83 -2.76 -29.68 -7.00
N GLU A 84 -3.91 -29.30 -6.45
CA GLU A 84 -4.71 -28.19 -6.96
C GLU A 84 -4.01 -26.84 -6.76
N LYS A 85 -3.34 -26.64 -5.62
CA LYS A 85 -2.47 -25.47 -5.40
C LYS A 85 -1.36 -25.38 -6.43
N ALA A 86 -0.64 -26.48 -6.66
CA ALA A 86 0.43 -26.53 -7.65
C ALA A 86 -0.10 -26.24 -9.06
N ARG A 87 -1.27 -26.81 -9.42
CA ARG A 87 -1.92 -26.57 -10.71
C ARG A 87 -2.24 -25.10 -10.93
N ARG A 88 -2.84 -24.43 -9.95
CA ARG A 88 -3.17 -22.99 -10.00
C ARG A 88 -1.93 -22.12 -10.20
N LEU A 89 -0.85 -22.39 -9.46
CA LEU A 89 0.39 -21.65 -9.61
C LEU A 89 1.04 -21.87 -10.97
N LEU A 90 1.10 -23.13 -11.44
CA LEU A 90 1.65 -23.45 -12.77
C LEU A 90 0.84 -22.82 -13.90
N GLU A 91 -0.48 -22.77 -13.78
CA GLU A 91 -1.38 -22.10 -14.72
C GLU A 91 -1.03 -20.61 -14.83
N TRP A 92 -0.89 -19.91 -13.70
CA TRP A 92 -0.48 -18.50 -13.70
C TRP A 92 0.96 -18.29 -14.21
N MET A 93 1.91 -19.14 -13.80
CA MET A 93 3.31 -19.07 -14.25
C MET A 93 3.45 -19.30 -15.75
N SER A 94 2.62 -20.16 -16.34
CA SER A 94 2.65 -20.44 -17.78
C SER A 94 1.87 -19.42 -18.63
N SER A 95 1.19 -18.45 -18.01
CA SER A 95 0.53 -17.36 -18.72
C SER A 95 1.54 -16.40 -19.36
N ASN A 96 1.11 -15.73 -20.44
CA ASN A 96 1.89 -14.71 -21.14
C ASN A 96 1.59 -13.28 -20.65
N GLY A 97 1.05 -13.12 -19.44
CA GLY A 97 0.57 -11.82 -18.96
C GLY A 97 -0.87 -11.52 -19.41
N GLY A 98 -1.23 -10.23 -19.43
CA GLY A 98 -2.60 -9.80 -19.71
C GLY A 98 -3.58 -10.27 -18.64
N GLU A 99 -4.86 -10.46 -19.00
CA GLU A 99 -5.89 -10.95 -18.07
C GLU A 99 -5.61 -12.35 -17.53
N GLY A 100 -4.94 -13.21 -18.32
CA GLY A 100 -4.49 -14.54 -17.88
C GLY A 100 -3.30 -14.49 -16.91
N GLY A 101 -2.65 -13.33 -16.77
CA GLY A 101 -1.49 -13.10 -15.91
C GLY A 101 -1.82 -12.56 -14.53
N TRP A 102 -3.08 -12.63 -14.10
CA TRP A 102 -3.51 -12.15 -12.79
C TRP A 102 -3.59 -13.30 -11.77
N ILE A 103 -3.09 -13.05 -10.55
CA ILE A 103 -3.26 -13.95 -9.41
C ILE A 103 -3.58 -13.15 -8.15
N THR A 104 -4.46 -13.68 -7.31
CA THR A 104 -4.74 -13.14 -5.97
C THR A 104 -4.21 -14.08 -4.89
N ALA A 105 -3.67 -13.52 -3.81
CA ALA A 105 -3.11 -14.29 -2.71
C ALA A 105 -3.31 -13.64 -1.33
N THR A 106 -3.38 -14.44 -0.27
CA THR A 106 -3.54 -13.92 1.11
C THR A 106 -2.25 -13.43 1.70
N ASP A 107 -1.17 -14.09 1.31
CA ASP A 107 0.17 -13.83 1.75
C ASP A 107 1.10 -14.35 0.65
N GLU A 108 2.36 -14.05 0.84
CA GLU A 108 3.56 -14.80 0.54
C GLU A 108 3.53 -16.32 0.30
N SER A 109 2.42 -17.03 0.35
CA SER A 109 2.37 -18.40 -0.17
C SER A 109 2.65 -18.47 -1.69
N VAL A 110 2.80 -17.33 -2.38
CA VAL A 110 3.34 -17.16 -3.75
C VAL A 110 4.89 -16.97 -3.78
N LEU A 111 5.54 -16.75 -2.63
CA LEU A 111 6.95 -16.36 -2.42
C LEU A 111 8.02 -17.14 -3.18
N GLY A 112 7.76 -18.40 -3.54
CA GLY A 112 8.74 -19.21 -4.26
C GLY A 112 8.80 -18.91 -5.75
N ILE A 113 7.94 -18.03 -6.27
CA ILE A 113 7.78 -17.79 -7.69
C ILE A 113 8.56 -16.54 -8.10
N ASP A 114 9.80 -16.76 -8.52
CA ASP A 114 10.61 -15.76 -9.18
C ASP A 114 10.21 -15.68 -10.67
N ASP A 115 9.07 -15.06 -10.94
CA ASP A 115 8.67 -14.73 -12.32
C ASP A 115 9.14 -13.32 -12.67
N GLY A 116 10.14 -13.24 -13.54
CA GLY A 116 10.75 -11.98 -13.95
C GLY A 116 9.81 -11.00 -14.67
N ASN A 117 8.61 -11.45 -15.05
CA ASN A 117 7.60 -10.68 -15.78
C ASN A 117 6.47 -10.12 -14.88
N VAL A 118 6.63 -10.16 -13.54
CA VAL A 118 5.72 -9.45 -12.64
C VAL A 118 5.96 -7.94 -12.75
N GLY A 119 4.99 -7.23 -13.31
CA GLY A 119 5.05 -5.79 -13.51
C GLY A 119 4.22 -4.97 -12.52
N LEU A 120 3.21 -5.59 -11.88
CA LEU A 120 2.38 -4.95 -10.88
C LEU A 120 2.15 -5.84 -9.66
N VAL A 121 2.32 -5.26 -8.47
CA VAL A 121 1.89 -5.83 -7.20
C VAL A 121 0.85 -4.91 -6.57
N VAL A 122 -0.30 -5.43 -6.18
CA VAL A 122 -1.38 -4.66 -5.53
C VAL A 122 -1.66 -5.23 -4.15
N HIS A 123 -1.76 -4.39 -3.13
CA HIS A 123 -2.19 -4.78 -1.78
C HIS A 123 -3.56 -4.16 -1.52
N VAL A 124 -4.53 -4.98 -1.10
CA VAL A 124 -5.91 -4.57 -0.82
C VAL A 124 -6.08 -4.46 0.69
N GLY A 125 -6.11 -3.22 1.17
CA GLY A 125 -6.14 -2.88 2.58
C GLY A 125 -4.77 -2.53 3.15
N MET A 126 -4.72 -2.45 4.48
CA MET A 126 -3.53 -2.09 5.23
C MET A 126 -2.50 -3.23 5.23
N PRO A 127 -1.23 -3.00 4.86
CA PRO A 127 -0.18 -3.98 5.08
C PRO A 127 0.02 -4.24 6.58
N GLN A 128 0.20 -5.51 6.97
CA GLN A 128 0.41 -5.89 8.37
C GLN A 128 1.77 -5.42 8.88
N THR A 129 2.84 -5.80 8.19
CA THR A 129 4.19 -5.34 8.50
C THR A 129 4.83 -4.74 7.25
N LEU A 130 5.74 -3.81 7.46
CA LEU A 130 6.50 -3.20 6.40
C LEU A 130 7.51 -4.20 5.80
N GLU A 131 8.01 -5.14 6.60
CA GLU A 131 8.86 -6.25 6.12
C GLU A 131 8.11 -7.15 5.13
N THR A 132 6.90 -7.62 5.48
CA THR A 132 6.06 -8.43 4.59
C THR A 132 5.72 -7.65 3.33
N PHE A 133 5.31 -6.38 3.47
CA PHE A 133 5.06 -5.52 2.32
C PHE A 133 6.28 -5.38 1.39
N ALA A 134 7.48 -5.19 1.97
CA ALA A 134 8.71 -5.06 1.20
C ALA A 134 9.03 -6.34 0.43
N ARG A 135 8.82 -7.50 1.07
CA ARG A 135 9.03 -8.82 0.45
C ARG A 135 8.01 -9.11 -0.65
N GLU A 136 6.74 -8.80 -0.43
CA GLU A 136 5.64 -8.94 -1.39
C GLU A 136 5.82 -8.01 -2.60
N SER A 137 6.02 -6.72 -2.35
CA SER A 137 6.26 -5.74 -3.42
C SER A 137 7.55 -6.04 -4.19
N GLY A 138 8.59 -6.54 -3.53
CA GLY A 138 9.86 -6.94 -4.15
C GLY A 138 9.79 -8.13 -5.13
N GLN A 139 8.61 -8.69 -5.40
CA GLN A 139 8.41 -9.68 -6.47
C GLN A 139 8.35 -9.04 -7.86
N GLY A 140 7.99 -7.75 -7.96
CA GLY A 140 7.94 -7.06 -9.24
C GLY A 140 9.31 -6.63 -9.76
N GLY A 141 9.53 -6.76 -11.07
CA GLY A 141 10.71 -6.19 -11.75
C GLY A 141 11.98 -7.05 -11.68
N ARG A 142 11.86 -8.34 -11.35
CA ARG A 142 13.00 -9.27 -11.24
C ARG A 142 13.73 -9.57 -12.56
N GLY A 143 13.20 -9.12 -13.70
CA GLY A 143 13.90 -9.13 -15.00
C GLY A 143 14.61 -7.82 -15.37
N GLY A 144 14.77 -6.87 -14.44
CA GLY A 144 15.28 -5.52 -14.73
C GLY A 144 14.24 -4.61 -15.40
N GLN A 145 13.01 -5.10 -15.57
CA GLN A 145 11.88 -4.31 -16.07
C GLN A 145 11.31 -3.40 -14.99
N LYS A 146 10.73 -2.28 -15.42
CA LYS A 146 10.01 -1.39 -14.51
C LYS A 146 8.80 -2.12 -13.93
N SER A 147 8.62 -1.96 -12.63
CA SER A 147 7.52 -2.54 -11.87
C SER A 147 6.88 -1.50 -10.97
N GLU A 148 5.59 -1.68 -10.69
CA GLU A 148 4.81 -0.83 -9.81
C GLU A 148 4.26 -1.66 -8.64
N SER A 149 4.21 -1.05 -7.45
CA SER A 149 3.53 -1.58 -6.28
C SER A 149 2.51 -0.57 -5.78
N VAL A 150 1.27 -1.01 -5.63
CA VAL A 150 0.13 -0.17 -5.24
C VAL A 150 -0.50 -0.70 -3.97
N VAL A 151 -0.79 0.17 -3.00
CA VAL A 151 -1.68 -0.15 -1.88
C VAL A 151 -3.00 0.56 -2.08
N VAL A 152 -4.10 -0.18 -1.95
CA VAL A 152 -5.47 0.31 -2.06
C VAL A 152 -6.08 0.33 -0.67
N ILE A 153 -6.37 1.52 -0.14
CA ILE A 153 -6.90 1.67 1.22
C ILE A 153 -7.86 2.86 1.33
N ARG A 154 -8.91 2.73 2.13
CA ARG A 154 -9.80 3.86 2.45
C ARG A 154 -9.11 4.79 3.45
N ARG A 155 -8.85 6.02 3.03
CA ARG A 155 -8.22 7.05 3.88
C ARG A 155 -9.00 7.33 5.16
N ALA A 156 -10.33 7.47 5.04
CA ALA A 156 -11.20 7.67 6.20
C ALA A 156 -11.14 6.50 7.20
N TRP A 157 -11.00 5.26 6.72
CA TRP A 157 -10.82 4.11 7.60
C TRP A 157 -9.48 4.17 8.32
N LEU A 158 -8.39 4.44 7.58
CA LEU A 158 -7.04 4.56 8.15
C LEU A 158 -6.99 5.63 9.24
N GLU A 159 -7.53 6.82 8.97
CA GLU A 159 -7.57 7.94 9.93
C GLU A 159 -8.31 7.55 11.22
N GLN A 160 -9.48 6.90 11.10
CA GLN A 160 -10.24 6.43 12.25
C GLN A 160 -9.48 5.39 13.07
N GLN A 161 -8.81 4.43 12.41
CA GLN A 161 -8.06 3.38 13.10
C GLN A 161 -6.80 3.94 13.79
N VAL A 162 -6.08 4.86 13.14
CA VAL A 162 -4.89 5.51 13.71
C VAL A 162 -5.25 6.35 14.93
N GLU A 163 -6.33 7.16 14.85
CA GLU A 163 -6.79 7.97 15.98
C GLU A 163 -7.20 7.10 17.16
N LYS A 164 -7.94 6.01 16.90
CA LYS A 164 -8.33 5.05 17.94
C LYS A 164 -7.11 4.43 18.62
N ARG A 165 -6.06 4.06 17.85
CA ARG A 165 -4.82 3.52 18.42
C ARG A 165 -4.08 4.55 19.27
N TRP A 166 -4.00 5.81 18.83
CA TRP A 166 -3.43 6.89 19.64
C TRP A 166 -4.19 7.14 20.92
N GLU A 167 -5.52 7.10 20.88
CA GLU A 167 -6.33 7.27 22.07
C GLU A 167 -6.06 6.14 23.10
N GLN A 168 -5.99 4.88 22.64
CA GLN A 168 -5.65 3.74 23.51
C GLN A 168 -4.26 3.88 24.14
N GLN A 169 -3.27 4.29 23.36
CA GLN A 169 -1.91 4.51 23.84
C GLN A 169 -1.87 5.62 24.90
N ARG A 170 -2.54 6.76 24.66
CA ARG A 170 -2.65 7.86 25.63
C ARG A 170 -3.33 7.46 26.93
N GLN A 171 -4.26 6.50 26.86
CA GLN A 171 -4.94 5.95 28.03
C GLN A 171 -4.17 4.82 28.72
N GLY A 172 -3.00 4.41 28.20
CA GLY A 172 -2.25 3.26 28.71
C GLY A 172 -2.99 1.93 28.55
N LYS A 173 -3.88 1.83 27.57
CA LYS A 173 -4.74 0.66 27.28
C LYS A 173 -4.42 0.04 25.91
N GLU A 174 -3.30 0.38 25.30
CA GLU A 174 -2.88 -0.24 24.04
C GLU A 174 -2.64 -1.74 24.28
N ASP A 175 -3.50 -2.59 23.70
CA ASP A 175 -3.21 -4.00 23.53
C ASP A 175 -2.64 -4.17 22.11
N GLU A 176 -1.35 -4.46 22.01
CA GLU A 176 -0.67 -4.67 20.73
C GLU A 176 -1.35 -5.78 19.90
N ARG A 177 -2.03 -6.74 20.55
CA ARG A 177 -2.77 -7.82 19.86
C ARG A 177 -4.10 -7.35 19.24
N GLU A 178 -4.58 -6.16 19.57
CA GLU A 178 -5.78 -5.58 18.94
C GLU A 178 -5.47 -5.11 17.51
N TRP A 179 -4.22 -4.78 17.23
CA TRP A 179 -3.81 -4.18 15.95
C TRP A 179 -3.10 -5.21 15.09
N GLU A 180 -3.64 -5.44 13.90
CA GLU A 180 -3.05 -6.37 12.91
C GLU A 180 -1.87 -5.73 12.15
N TRP A 181 -1.52 -4.48 12.43
CA TRP A 181 -0.50 -3.72 11.71
C TRP A 181 0.46 -2.96 12.63
N GLU A 182 1.69 -2.77 12.15
CA GLU A 182 2.73 -2.00 12.85
C GLU A 182 2.72 -0.52 12.49
N TRP A 183 3.34 0.31 13.34
CA TRP A 183 3.44 1.76 13.12
C TRP A 183 4.19 2.16 11.85
N ASP A 184 5.18 1.35 11.45
CA ASP A 184 5.98 1.63 10.26
C ASP A 184 5.18 1.40 8.98
N ALA A 185 4.23 0.45 8.99
CA ALA A 185 3.26 0.30 7.92
C ALA A 185 2.33 1.53 7.85
N VAL A 186 1.91 2.10 8.99
CA VAL A 186 1.10 3.34 9.02
C VAL A 186 1.86 4.49 8.40
N GLU A 187 3.09 4.76 8.86
CA GLU A 187 3.91 5.82 8.27
C GLU A 187 4.09 5.60 6.76
N PHE A 188 4.38 4.35 6.38
CA PHE A 188 4.54 3.98 4.98
C PHE A 188 3.29 4.28 4.16
N VAL A 189 2.07 4.12 4.69
CA VAL A 189 0.81 4.37 3.95
C VAL A 189 0.41 5.84 4.01
N GLU A 190 0.57 6.52 5.15
CA GLU A 190 0.25 7.93 5.34
C GLU A 190 0.93 8.81 4.28
N GLY A 191 2.23 8.57 4.03
CA GLY A 191 2.97 9.25 2.96
C GLY A 191 3.49 10.64 3.32
N LYS A 192 3.77 10.86 4.62
CA LYS A 192 4.37 12.09 5.13
C LYS A 192 5.81 12.31 4.63
N CYS A 193 6.51 11.22 4.29
CA CYS A 193 7.87 11.25 3.75
C CYS A 193 8.03 10.27 2.58
N CYS A 194 9.23 10.22 1.98
CA CYS A 194 9.51 9.34 0.87
C CYS A 194 9.25 7.87 1.25
N ARG A 195 8.56 7.10 0.40
CA ARG A 195 8.28 5.68 0.66
C ARG A 195 9.56 4.87 0.92
N ARG A 196 10.64 5.15 0.18
CA ARG A 196 11.96 4.52 0.38
C ARG A 196 12.63 4.93 1.69
N GLN A 197 12.38 6.15 2.18
CA GLN A 197 12.90 6.57 3.47
C GLN A 197 12.32 5.69 4.58
N VAL A 198 11.01 5.45 4.57
CA VAL A 198 10.37 4.57 5.58
C VAL A 198 10.94 3.14 5.50
N LEU A 199 11.06 2.59 4.28
CA LEU A 199 11.62 1.26 4.04
C LEU A 199 13.08 1.13 4.53
N ASP A 200 13.94 2.08 4.17
CA ASP A 200 15.37 2.08 4.55
C ASP A 200 15.56 2.24 6.07
N GLN A 201 14.70 3.00 6.73
CA GLN A 201 14.72 3.18 8.18
C GLN A 201 14.34 1.89 8.92
N ASN A 202 13.25 1.26 8.52
CA ASN A 202 12.75 0.03 9.15
C ASN A 202 13.68 -1.17 8.92
N MET A 203 14.18 -1.37 7.71
CA MET A 203 14.95 -2.58 7.36
C MET A 203 16.47 -2.40 7.39
N GLY A 204 16.97 -1.19 7.10
CA GLY A 204 18.40 -0.92 6.93
C GLY A 204 19.03 -0.05 8.02
N GLY A 205 18.23 0.53 8.90
CA GLY A 205 18.66 1.51 9.89
C GLY A 205 19.23 2.80 9.28
N ASN A 206 19.05 3.03 7.98
CA ASN A 206 19.52 4.22 7.30
C ASN A 206 18.55 5.38 7.54
N ILE A 207 18.92 6.25 8.47
CA ILE A 207 18.13 7.41 8.86
C ILE A 207 18.40 8.67 8.02
N ASP A 208 19.44 8.65 7.17
CA ASP A 208 19.89 9.82 6.42
C ASP A 208 19.20 9.96 5.06
N ARG A 209 18.45 8.94 4.62
CA ARG A 209 17.66 9.02 3.39
C ARG A 209 16.51 10.04 3.56
N VAL A 210 16.40 10.96 2.59
CA VAL A 210 15.33 11.98 2.55
C VAL A 210 14.43 11.88 1.32
N GLY A 211 14.77 11.02 0.35
CA GLY A 211 14.11 10.97 -0.95
C GLY A 211 14.48 9.75 -1.79
N CYS A 212 13.82 9.62 -2.94
CA CYS A 212 14.31 8.77 -4.03
C CYS A 212 15.54 9.43 -4.65
N VAL A 213 16.50 8.63 -5.13
CA VAL A 213 17.70 9.13 -5.83
C VAL A 213 17.57 8.93 -7.35
N ASP A 214 18.44 9.58 -8.14
CA ASP A 214 18.29 9.70 -9.61
C ASP A 214 18.20 8.37 -10.38
N GLU A 215 18.83 7.31 -9.87
CA GLU A 215 18.81 5.98 -10.49
C GLU A 215 17.58 5.15 -10.07
N GLU A 216 16.72 5.69 -9.20
CA GLU A 216 15.53 5.02 -8.69
C GLU A 216 14.25 5.53 -9.36
N GLU A 217 13.32 4.62 -9.63
CA GLU A 217 11.95 5.01 -9.98
C GLU A 217 11.29 5.76 -8.82
N MET A 218 10.90 7.02 -9.03
CA MET A 218 10.29 7.85 -7.99
C MET A 218 9.03 7.20 -7.41
N CYS A 219 8.85 7.32 -6.08
CA CYS A 219 7.56 7.02 -5.44
C CYS A 219 6.56 8.17 -5.63
N ASP A 220 5.28 7.89 -5.39
CA ASP A 220 4.19 8.86 -5.45
C ASP A 220 4.45 10.15 -4.65
N VAL A 221 5.01 10.05 -3.44
CA VAL A 221 5.33 11.22 -2.60
C VAL A 221 6.42 12.09 -3.22
N CYS A 222 7.49 11.47 -3.74
CA CYS A 222 8.56 12.23 -4.39
C CYS A 222 8.08 12.83 -5.72
N GLU A 223 7.25 12.10 -6.47
CA GLU A 223 6.69 12.54 -7.75
C GLU A 223 5.80 13.77 -7.56
N ALA A 224 4.91 13.76 -6.56
CA ALA A 224 4.10 14.92 -6.19
C ALA A 224 4.96 16.13 -5.80
N ARG A 225 5.95 15.95 -4.92
CA ARG A 225 6.87 17.02 -4.48
C ARG A 225 7.71 17.60 -5.62
N GLN A 226 8.04 16.82 -6.63
CA GLN A 226 8.75 17.34 -7.81
C GLN A 226 7.78 18.15 -8.67
N MET A 227 6.58 17.63 -8.91
CA MET A 227 5.55 18.34 -9.69
C MET A 227 5.20 19.69 -9.07
N GLU A 228 5.05 19.76 -7.75
CA GLU A 228 4.80 21.01 -7.01
C GLU A 228 5.92 22.03 -7.24
N ARG A 229 7.19 21.60 -7.18
CA ARG A 229 8.35 22.47 -7.47
C ARG A 229 8.35 22.96 -8.91
N GLU A 230 8.11 22.09 -9.88
CA GLU A 230 8.03 22.48 -11.29
C GLU A 230 6.87 23.43 -11.58
N ILE A 231 5.77 23.35 -10.82
CA ILE A 231 4.68 24.32 -10.90
C ILE A 231 5.11 25.66 -10.30
N ALA A 232 5.76 25.66 -9.12
CA ALA A 232 6.26 26.87 -8.48
C ALA A 232 7.28 27.59 -9.37
N ASP A 233 8.29 26.89 -9.90
CA ASP A 233 9.31 27.45 -10.78
C ASP A 233 8.68 28.10 -12.02
N ARG A 234 7.68 27.45 -12.64
CA ARG A 234 6.94 28.01 -13.78
C ARG A 234 6.11 29.24 -13.41
N ARG A 235 5.57 29.32 -12.19
CA ARG A 235 4.83 30.50 -11.72
C ARG A 235 5.77 31.67 -11.52
N ASP A 236 6.95 31.42 -10.94
CA ASP A 236 8.01 32.41 -10.75
C ASP A 236 8.50 32.94 -12.11
N GLU A 237 8.75 32.06 -13.08
CA GLU A 237 9.11 32.44 -14.46
C GLU A 237 8.03 33.28 -15.15
N MET A 238 6.75 32.99 -14.88
CA MET A 238 5.61 33.74 -15.42
C MET A 238 5.28 35.02 -14.63
N GLY A 239 6.00 35.31 -13.55
CA GLY A 239 5.77 36.48 -12.70
C GLY A 239 4.39 36.47 -12.03
N ILE A 240 3.82 35.29 -11.79
CA ILE A 240 2.54 35.14 -11.11
C ILE A 240 2.82 35.30 -9.61
N VAL A 241 2.52 36.48 -9.06
CA VAL A 241 2.60 36.73 -7.63
C VAL A 241 1.42 36.05 -6.94
N ASP A 242 1.73 35.19 -5.97
CA ASP A 242 0.73 34.66 -5.06
C ASP A 242 0.19 35.81 -4.21
N ILE A 243 -1.13 36.02 -4.28
CA ILE A 243 -1.82 36.82 -3.26
C ILE A 243 -1.76 35.95 -2.01
N ASP A 244 -0.82 36.29 -1.13
CA ASP A 244 -0.49 35.53 0.08
C ASP A 244 -1.75 35.34 0.95
N GLU A 245 -2.34 34.15 0.86
CA GLU A 245 -3.16 33.56 1.93
C GLU A 245 -2.31 32.49 2.65
N GLY A 246 -1.16 32.92 3.19
CA GLY A 246 -0.43 32.32 4.31
C GLY A 246 -0.38 30.79 4.40
N SER A 247 0.63 30.17 3.79
CA SER A 247 0.99 28.77 4.08
C SER A 247 2.51 28.53 3.98
N GLY A 248 3.23 28.87 5.04
CA GLY A 248 4.66 28.57 5.22
C GLY A 248 4.90 27.35 6.13
N ALA A 249 4.32 26.18 5.82
CA ALA A 249 4.32 25.03 6.73
C ALA A 249 5.16 23.81 6.28
N ASP A 250 5.61 23.74 5.03
CA ASP A 250 5.97 22.44 4.44
C ASP A 250 7.41 21.98 4.71
N THR A 251 8.36 22.90 4.96
CA THR A 251 9.77 22.55 5.21
C THR A 251 10.10 22.26 6.67
N GLU A 252 9.41 22.90 7.63
CA GLU A 252 9.62 22.64 9.07
C GLU A 252 8.97 21.32 9.50
N ALA A 253 7.85 20.92 8.88
CA ALA A 253 7.14 19.68 9.19
C ALA A 253 8.01 18.43 8.95
N ALA A 254 8.80 18.40 7.87
CA ALA A 254 9.68 17.27 7.55
C ALA A 254 10.84 17.12 8.57
N GLN A 255 11.41 18.24 9.03
CA GLN A 255 12.50 18.23 10.03
C GLN A 255 11.99 17.98 11.45
N GLY A 256 10.81 18.52 11.80
CA GLY A 256 10.15 18.30 13.08
C GLY A 256 9.69 16.85 13.26
N TYR A 257 9.16 16.24 12.20
CA TYR A 257 8.76 14.83 12.18
C TYR A 257 9.94 13.88 12.48
N GLN A 258 11.10 14.11 11.84
CA GLN A 258 12.32 13.33 12.09
C GLN A 258 12.82 13.45 13.55
N ARG A 259 12.61 14.61 14.20
CA ARG A 259 13.02 14.83 15.59
C ARG A 259 12.11 14.09 16.57
N GLY A 260 10.79 14.15 16.38
CA GLY A 260 9.81 13.48 17.24
C GLY A 260 9.88 11.95 17.20
N ARG A 261 10.12 11.37 16.02
CA ARG A 261 10.23 9.90 15.85
C ARG A 261 11.54 9.33 16.43
N ARG A 262 12.64 10.10 16.37
CA ARG A 262 13.92 9.72 16.99
C ARG A 262 13.84 9.65 18.52
N ASP A 263 12.95 10.42 19.13
CA ASP A 263 12.68 10.35 20.56
C ASP A 263 11.74 9.17 20.90
N TYR A 264 10.81 8.81 20.00
CA TYR A 264 9.99 7.59 20.14
C TYR A 264 10.82 6.30 20.17
N HIS A 265 11.75 6.10 19.24
CA HIS A 265 12.60 4.89 19.24
C HIS A 265 13.58 4.85 20.42
N LYS A 266 14.07 6.00 20.92
CA LYS A 266 14.88 6.02 22.15
C LYS A 266 14.10 5.59 23.38
N LEU A 267 12.79 5.91 23.44
CA LEU A 267 11.91 5.50 24.54
C LEU A 267 11.56 4.01 24.43
N ALA A 268 11.35 3.49 23.22
CA ALA A 268 11.09 2.07 22.99
C ALA A 268 12.32 1.18 23.28
N ASP A 269 13.54 1.63 22.96
CA ASP A 269 14.78 0.90 23.27
C ASP A 269 15.15 0.90 24.76
N SER A 270 14.69 1.89 25.53
CA SER A 270 14.96 1.95 26.99
C SER A 270 14.14 0.96 27.81
N ASP A 271 13.00 0.47 27.30
CA ASP A 271 12.12 -0.49 27.99
C ASP A 271 12.55 -1.96 27.80
N TRP A 272 13.53 -2.25 26.94
CA TRP A 272 14.06 -3.62 26.71
C TRP A 272 15.34 -3.94 27.52
N ARG A 273 15.80 -3.02 28.38
CA ARG A 273 16.98 -3.22 29.23
C ARG A 273 16.68 -2.97 30.71
N GLU A 274 15.68 -3.67 31.26
CA GLU A 274 15.58 -3.96 32.70
C GLU A 274 15.11 -5.40 32.96
#